data_AF-A0AB33KS66-F1
#
_entry.id   AF-A0AB33KS66-F1
#
_cell.length_a   1.000
_cell.length_b   1.000
_cell.length_c   1.000
_cell.angle_alpha   90.00
_cell.angle_beta   90.00
_cell.angle_gamma   90.00
#
_symmetry.space_group_name_H-M   'P 1'
#
loop_
_entity.id
_entity.type
_entity.pdbx_description
1 polymer ?
#
loop_
_entity_poly.entity_id
_entity_poly.type
_entity_poly.pdbx_seq_one_letter_code
_entity_poly.pdbx_strand_id
1 'polypeptide(L)'
;MNRYKKQIEISLVHNKYKDFDSFDNKEEMLSFKLCKSFLKNNKDIIINNETIKKIGLKGLYDIILDKQKVFLIDKSEIENNLILVKEVYLLDLNSEE
;
A
#
# COMPACT_ATOMS: atom_id res chain seq x y z
N MET A 1 -33.76 -13.97 -5.00
CA MET A 1 -33.28 -13.03 -3.97
C MET A 1 -31.78 -12.83 -4.18
N ASN A 2 -31.39 -11.85 -5.00
CA ASN A 2 -29.97 -11.66 -5.38
C ASN A 2 -29.18 -11.04 -4.23
N ARG A 3 -28.29 -11.81 -3.61
CA ARG A 3 -27.24 -11.28 -2.74
C ARG A 3 -26.12 -10.72 -3.60
N TYR A 4 -26.18 -9.42 -3.91
CA TYR A 4 -25.03 -8.71 -4.44
C TYR A 4 -23.90 -8.80 -3.40
N LYS A 5 -22.85 -9.58 -3.69
CA LYS A 5 -21.61 -9.54 -2.91
C LYS A 5 -21.01 -8.15 -3.15
N LYS A 6 -20.96 -7.31 -2.11
CA LYS A 6 -20.21 -6.05 -2.16
C LYS A 6 -18.76 -6.39 -2.51
N GLN A 7 -18.32 -5.98 -3.70
CA GLN A 7 -16.95 -6.13 -4.13
C GLN A 7 -16.11 -5.15 -3.30
N ILE A 8 -15.08 -5.66 -2.63
CA ILE A 8 -14.13 -4.84 -1.88
C ILE A 8 -12.94 -4.66 -2.80
N GLU A 9 -12.68 -3.41 -3.18
CA GLU A 9 -11.49 -3.00 -3.92
C GLU A 9 -10.59 -2.22 -2.97
N ILE A 10 -9.27 -2.39 -3.12
CA ILE A 10 -8.26 -1.73 -2.29
C ILE A 10 -7.26 -1.09 -3.23
N SER A 11 -7.36 0.22 -3.38
CA SER A 11 -6.49 1.03 -4.22
C SER A 11 -5.44 1.70 -3.35
N LEU A 12 -4.17 1.36 -3.60
CA LEU A 12 -3.02 1.99 -2.94
C LEU A 12 -2.33 2.92 -3.94
N VAL A 13 -2.18 4.19 -3.57
CA VAL A 13 -1.60 5.22 -4.43
C VAL A 13 -0.31 5.80 -3.84
N HIS A 14 0.66 6.05 -4.73
CA HIS A 14 1.94 6.70 -4.42
C HIS A 14 1.93 8.22 -4.71
N ASN A 15 0.76 8.80 -5.01
CA ASN A 15 0.55 10.24 -5.16
C ASN A 15 -0.81 10.59 -4.53
N LYS A 16 -0.88 11.69 -3.77
CA LYS A 16 -2.15 12.34 -3.42
C LYS A 16 -2.45 13.37 -4.50
N TYR A 17 -3.36 13.04 -5.42
CA TYR A 17 -3.96 14.05 -6.30
C TYR A 17 -5.13 14.71 -5.57
N LYS A 18 -5.19 16.04 -5.60
CA LYS A 18 -6.32 16.82 -5.07
C LYS A 18 -7.40 17.02 -6.13
N ASP A 19 -6.96 17.26 -7.35
CA ASP A 19 -7.73 17.31 -8.59
C ASP A 19 -6.74 17.09 -9.77
N PHE A 20 -7.22 17.20 -11.01
CA PHE A 20 -6.44 16.91 -12.23
C PHE A 20 -5.34 17.96 -12.53
N ASP A 21 -5.45 19.17 -11.98
CA ASP A 21 -4.60 20.32 -12.30
C ASP A 21 -3.68 20.76 -11.14
N SER A 22 -3.98 20.37 -9.89
CA SER A 22 -3.19 20.71 -8.71
C SER A 22 -2.20 19.60 -8.30
N PHE A 23 -0.98 19.73 -8.82
CA PHE A 23 0.19 19.05 -8.26
C PHE A 23 0.62 19.76 -6.95
N ASP A 24 -0.09 19.48 -5.84
CA ASP A 24 0.12 20.12 -4.53
C ASP A 24 1.42 19.64 -3.86
N ASN A 25 2.53 20.28 -4.25
CA ASN A 25 3.91 20.03 -3.83
C ASN A 25 4.18 20.22 -2.30
N LYS A 26 3.49 19.51 -1.39
CA LYS A 26 3.61 19.76 0.06
C LYS A 26 3.70 18.57 1.03
N GLU A 27 3.65 17.32 0.58
CA GLU A 27 4.14 16.19 1.37
C GLU A 27 5.16 15.41 0.53
N GLU A 28 6.46 15.57 0.85
CA GLU A 28 7.51 14.71 0.29
C GLU A 28 7.23 13.26 0.73
N MET A 29 6.67 12.45 -0.19
CA MET A 29 6.38 11.05 0.12
C MET A 29 7.67 10.32 0.46
N LEU A 30 7.69 9.67 1.63
CA LEU A 30 8.89 8.98 2.11
C LEU A 30 9.22 7.82 1.17
N SER A 31 10.35 7.95 0.49
CA SER A 31 10.97 6.86 -0.24
C SER A 31 12.40 6.64 0.25
N PHE A 32 12.78 5.38 0.44
CA PHE A 32 14.10 5.02 0.94
C PHE A 32 14.54 3.66 0.42
N LYS A 33 15.85 3.42 0.46
CA LYS A 33 16.45 2.15 0.01
C LYS A 33 16.68 1.24 1.20
N LEU A 34 16.16 0.02 1.13
CA LEU A 34 16.39 -1.05 2.11
C LEU A 34 17.30 -2.12 1.54
N CYS A 35 18.22 -2.63 2.36
CA CYS A 35 19.00 -3.81 2.01
C CYS A 35 18.11 -5.06 2.00
N LYS A 36 18.33 -5.97 1.05
CA LYS A 36 17.62 -7.27 0.96
C LYS A 36 17.70 -8.13 2.24
N SER A 37 18.72 -7.93 3.07
CA SER A 37 18.83 -8.55 4.40
C SER A 37 17.77 -8.05 5.38
N PHE A 38 17.38 -6.77 5.32
CA PHE A 38 16.34 -6.21 6.19
C PHE A 38 14.99 -6.91 5.96
N LEU A 39 14.57 -7.09 4.70
CA LEU A 39 13.34 -7.83 4.38
C LEU A 39 13.42 -9.33 4.73
N LYS A 40 14.62 -9.93 4.74
CA LYS A 40 14.80 -11.32 5.16
C LYS A 40 14.65 -11.51 6.67
N ASN A 41 15.05 -10.50 7.45
CA ASN A 41 15.02 -10.54 8.91
C ASN A 41 13.66 -10.12 9.47
N ASN A 42 12.96 -9.19 8.80
CA ASN A 42 11.65 -8.66 9.19
C ASN A 42 10.57 -9.13 8.20
N LYS A 43 10.37 -10.45 8.07
CA LYS A 43 9.37 -11.03 7.14
C LYS A 43 7.94 -10.98 7.67
N ASP A 44 7.82 -10.98 8.99
CA ASP A 44 6.61 -10.90 9.78
C ASP A 44 5.81 -9.61 9.53
N ILE A 45 6.51 -8.49 9.30
CA ILE A 45 5.88 -7.21 8.94
C ILE A 45 5.52 -7.08 7.45
N ILE A 46 5.87 -8.06 6.60
CA ILE A 46 5.65 -7.99 5.16
C ILE A 46 4.34 -8.67 4.78
N ILE A 47 3.36 -7.86 4.40
CA ILE A 47 2.12 -8.33 3.78
C ILE A 47 2.42 -8.75 2.33
N ASN A 48 2.03 -9.98 1.97
CA ASN A 48 2.20 -10.53 0.63
C ASN A 48 0.95 -11.34 0.21
N ASN A 49 0.92 -11.86 -1.02
CA ASN A 49 -0.23 -12.62 -1.55
C ASN A 49 -0.66 -13.82 -0.69
N GLU A 50 0.25 -14.47 0.05
CA GLU A 50 -0.11 -15.55 0.98
C GLU A 50 -0.78 -15.01 2.24
N THR A 51 -0.27 -13.90 2.79
CA THR A 51 -0.89 -13.17 3.91
C THR A 51 -2.30 -12.72 3.51
N ILE A 52 -2.45 -12.08 2.35
CA ILE A 52 -3.73 -11.58 1.83
C ILE A 52 -4.71 -12.73 1.59
N LYS A 53 -4.27 -13.89 1.08
CA LYS A 53 -5.11 -15.09 0.94
C LYS A 53 -5.60 -15.65 2.29
N LYS A 54 -4.83 -15.49 3.37
CA LYS A 54 -5.19 -15.94 4.72
C LYS A 54 -6.16 -15.00 5.42
N ILE A 55 -5.93 -13.69 5.36
CA ILE A 55 -6.73 -12.68 6.08
C ILE A 55 -7.92 -12.13 5.26
N GLY A 56 -7.89 -12.33 3.94
CA GLY A 56 -8.85 -11.77 3.00
C GLY A 56 -8.72 -10.25 2.79
N LEU A 57 -9.41 -9.71 1.79
CA LEU A 57 -9.36 -8.27 1.51
C LEU A 57 -9.89 -7.42 2.67
N LYS A 58 -10.92 -7.89 3.40
CA LYS A 58 -11.39 -7.17 4.59
C LYS A 58 -10.30 -7.06 5.66
N GLY A 59 -9.65 -8.18 6.03
CA GLY A 59 -8.58 -8.14 7.02
C GLY A 59 -7.37 -7.31 6.57
N LEU A 60 -7.09 -7.26 5.27
CA LEU A 60 -6.09 -6.34 4.71
C LEU A 60 -6.49 -4.86 4.89
N TYR A 61 -7.74 -4.52 4.57
CA TYR A 61 -8.28 -3.17 4.73
C TYR A 61 -8.26 -2.71 6.20
N ASP A 62 -8.71 -3.59 7.11
CA ASP A 62 -8.70 -3.34 8.55
C ASP A 62 -7.25 -3.09 9.08
N ILE A 63 -6.25 -3.83 8.58
CA ILE A 63 -4.82 -3.59 8.91
C ILE A 63 -4.32 -2.25 8.33
N ILE A 64 -4.69 -1.92 7.09
CA ILE A 64 -4.24 -0.67 6.45
C ILE A 64 -4.78 0.56 7.19
N LEU A 65 -6.06 0.54 7.63
CA LEU A 65 -6.65 1.62 8.41
C LEU A 65 -6.03 1.79 9.81
N ASP A 66 -5.59 0.71 10.45
CA ASP A 66 -4.96 0.74 11.79
C ASP A 66 -3.50 1.23 11.77
N LYS A 67 -2.87 1.33 10.59
CA LYS A 67 -1.43 1.64 10.47
C LYS A 67 -1.20 3.07 10.00
N GLN A 68 -0.39 3.82 10.76
CA GLN A 68 -0.05 5.22 10.46
C GLN A 68 0.65 5.42 9.10
N LYS A 69 1.45 4.44 8.65
CA LYS A 69 2.18 4.47 7.38
C LYS A 69 2.23 3.08 6.77
N VAL A 70 2.02 2.99 5.46
CA VAL A 70 2.15 1.76 4.67
C VAL A 70 3.18 2.01 3.58
N PHE A 71 4.07 1.04 3.36
CA PHE A 71 5.13 1.12 2.35
C PHE A 71 4.97 0.01 1.32
N LEU A 72 4.96 0.39 0.05
CA LEU A 72 5.00 -0.55 -1.07
C LEU A 72 6.46 -0.96 -1.34
N ILE A 73 6.67 -2.27 -1.49
CA ILE A 73 7.93 -2.87 -1.96
C ILE A 73 7.73 -3.23 -3.43
N ASP A 74 8.28 -2.43 -4.34
CA ASP A 74 8.31 -2.80 -5.76
C ASP A 74 9.47 -3.77 -6.02
N LYS A 75 9.16 -4.91 -6.63
CA LYS A 75 10.17 -5.94 -6.97
C LYS A 75 10.93 -5.62 -8.26
N SER A 76 10.40 -4.73 -9.10
CA SER A 76 11.08 -4.23 -10.30
C SER A 76 12.19 -3.23 -9.95
N GLU A 77 12.06 -2.51 -8.83
CA GLU A 77 13.03 -1.52 -8.34
C GLU A 77 14.08 -2.13 -7.37
N ILE A 78 14.46 -3.39 -7.61
CA ILE A 78 15.50 -4.10 -6.86
C ILE A 78 16.82 -4.07 -7.65
N GLU A 79 17.67 -3.11 -7.32
CA GLU A 79 18.99 -2.93 -7.93
C GLU A 79 20.11 -3.14 -6.89
N ASN A 80 21.16 -3.87 -7.24
CA ASN A 80 22.39 -3.98 -6.44
C ASN A 80 22.17 -4.35 -4.95
N ASN A 81 21.25 -5.28 -4.67
CA ASN A 81 20.78 -5.68 -3.33
C ASN A 81 20.06 -4.61 -2.49
N LEU A 82 19.86 -3.41 -3.05
CA LEU A 82 18.99 -2.38 -2.52
C LEU A 82 17.58 -2.54 -3.11
N ILE A 83 16.59 -2.13 -2.34
CA ILE A 83 15.17 -2.25 -2.65
C ILE A 83 14.56 -0.90 -2.38
N LEU A 84 14.04 -0.23 -3.40
CA LEU A 84 13.30 1.01 -3.18
C LEU A 84 11.96 0.66 -2.51
N VAL A 85 11.67 1.34 -1.41
CA VAL A 85 10.34 1.30 -0.78
C VAL A 85 9.75 2.69 -0.77
N LYS A 86 8.45 2.75 -0.99
CA LYS A 86 7.69 3.98 -1.26
C LYS A 86 6.48 4.04 -0.34
N GLU A 87 6.29 5.15 0.34
CA GLU A 87 5.06 5.40 1.10
C GLU A 87 3.84 5.38 0.15
N VAL A 88 2.77 4.73 0.58
CA VAL A 88 1.50 4.62 -0.14
C VAL A 88 0.33 4.85 0.78
N TYR A 89 -0.73 5.41 0.22
CA TYR A 89 -1.97 5.73 0.92
C TYR A 89 -3.12 4.91 0.37
N LEU A 90 -4.08 4.59 1.23
CA LEU A 90 -5.37 4.03 0.83
C LEU A 90 -6.17 5.14 0.14
N LEU A 91 -6.53 4.90 -1.12
CA LEU A 91 -7.49 5.72 -1.84
C LEU A 91 -8.89 5.16 -1.58
N ASP A 92 -9.70 5.87 -0.79
CA ASP A 92 -11.11 5.53 -0.65
C ASP A 92 -11.90 6.10 -1.84
N LEU A 93 -12.30 5.21 -2.74
CA LEU A 93 -13.11 5.53 -3.91
C LEU A 93 -14.61 5.66 -3.59
N ASN A 94 -15.01 5.57 -2.31
CA ASN A 94 -16.40 5.66 -1.87
C ASN A 94 -16.65 6.87 -0.94
N SER A 95 -15.67 7.73 -0.72
CA SER A 95 -15.76 8.88 0.20
C SER A 95 -16.19 10.19 -0.48
N GLU A 96 -16.87 10.12 -1.63
CA GLU A 96 -17.58 11.26 -2.22
C GLU A 96 -19.00 11.32 -1.65
N GLU A 97 -19.17 12.10 -0.57
CA GLU A 97 -20.44 12.72 -0.13
C GLU A 97 -20.26 14.25 -0.02
#